data_AF-A0A9E4XA91-F1
#
_entry.id   AF-A0A9E4XA91-F1
#
_cell.length_a   1.000
_cell.length_b   1.000
_cell.length_c   1.000
_cell.angle_alpha   90.00
_cell.angle_beta   90.00
_cell.angle_gamma   90.00
#
_symmetry.space_group_name_H-M   'P 1'
#
loop_
_entity.id
_entity.type
_entity.pdbx_description
1 polymer ?
#
loop_
_entity_poly.entity_id
_entity_poly.type
_entity_poly.pdbx_seq_one_letter_code
_entity_poly.pdbx_strand_id
1 'polypeptide(L)'
;MPDSQTLNNQQMARRVAREFSSGEVVALGSGLPCLIPEAIPAGQGVLFLSESGALGYTAGPNGQPGDGGQNLLDAGGQGVAVLPGGTIVSVVDYWAMVRGGHVNTAVIEPAQVSSTGDFSHWTTAATPGLFSAAGAVGMGAGPGRVIAMMPHSGPGGAPTLVDQCAFPVDGAGCVTLIITDVAVFIVDGHGLTLLELAPGWNADDVEAITGAPFTRAGELRLMSFDLQDLAAPNKVFDSGLAAIWDLPDGATVMIDGFAGPGGMPQYLMVSLRDHGAKDLTMISNTAGVARVMGFGTPEGRLAIDHSILVDSHQIRKAIASYPVSPSAVRPSAFELALQRGEVDLEVVPQGTLAERIRAGGAGVAAFFTPTGVGTLLTEGKETQVIGGKEYVLEQALRADFCLIRGHKADTLGNVVYKG
;
A
#
# COMPACT_ATOMS: atom_id res chain seq x y z
N MET A 1 -40.84 14.13 2.62
CA MET A 1 -39.44 14.27 2.18
C MET A 1 -39.30 15.64 1.57
N PRO A 2 -38.16 16.31 1.71
CA PRO A 2 -37.94 17.62 1.08
C PRO A 2 -38.14 17.50 -0.44
N ASP A 3 -38.63 18.56 -1.09
CA ASP A 3 -38.84 18.64 -2.54
C ASP A 3 -37.51 18.74 -3.35
N SER A 4 -36.36 18.63 -2.67
CA SER A 4 -35.02 18.80 -3.23
C SER A 4 -34.53 17.52 -3.93
N GLN A 5 -34.06 17.67 -5.17
CA GLN A 5 -33.55 16.57 -5.97
C GLN A 5 -32.22 16.06 -5.37
N THR A 6 -32.12 14.74 -5.14
CA THR A 6 -30.87 14.09 -4.73
C THR A 6 -29.88 14.02 -5.90
N LEU A 7 -28.59 13.87 -5.59
CA LEU A 7 -27.59 13.62 -6.63
C LEU A 7 -27.84 12.27 -7.30
N ASN A 8 -27.64 12.22 -8.62
CA ASN A 8 -27.57 10.94 -9.31
C ASN A 8 -26.21 10.25 -9.05
N ASN A 9 -26.14 8.95 -9.36
CA ASN A 9 -24.96 8.12 -9.09
C ASN A 9 -23.67 8.66 -9.73
N GLN A 10 -23.76 9.24 -10.93
CA GLN A 10 -22.61 9.82 -11.63
C GLN A 10 -22.15 11.15 -11.01
N GLN A 11 -23.07 11.96 -10.47
CA GLN A 11 -22.73 13.15 -9.70
C GLN A 11 -22.03 12.78 -8.39
N MET A 12 -22.50 11.74 -7.69
CA MET A 12 -21.79 11.22 -6.52
C MET A 12 -20.39 10.73 -6.89
N ALA A 13 -20.25 9.97 -7.97
CA ALA A 13 -18.95 9.45 -8.42
C ALA A 13 -17.97 10.59 -8.73
N ARG A 14 -18.45 11.65 -9.41
CA ARG A 14 -17.68 12.89 -9.64
C ARG A 14 -17.32 13.61 -8.35
N ARG A 15 -18.22 13.64 -7.36
CA ARG A 15 -17.90 14.24 -6.06
C ARG A 15 -16.81 13.45 -5.35
N VAL A 16 -16.88 12.12 -5.31
CA VAL A 16 -15.83 11.27 -4.72
C VAL A 16 -14.49 11.47 -5.44
N ALA A 17 -14.49 11.54 -6.78
CA ALA A 17 -13.28 11.72 -7.57
C ALA A 17 -12.47 12.99 -7.22
N ARG A 18 -13.09 14.01 -6.61
CA ARG A 18 -12.40 15.21 -6.10
C ARG A 18 -11.52 14.95 -4.89
N GLU A 19 -11.71 13.84 -4.21
CA GLU A 19 -10.94 13.47 -3.03
C GLU A 19 -9.57 12.90 -3.37
N PHE A 20 -9.34 12.54 -4.64
CA PHE A 20 -8.09 11.92 -5.07
C PHE A 20 -7.01 12.93 -5.42
N SER A 21 -5.76 12.48 -5.25
CA SER A 21 -4.56 13.21 -5.61
C SER A 21 -3.80 12.50 -6.74
N SER A 22 -2.91 13.24 -7.40
CA SER A 22 -1.98 12.66 -8.38
C SER A 22 -1.06 11.61 -7.71
N GLY A 23 -0.89 10.48 -8.39
CA GLY A 23 -0.10 9.33 -7.96
C GLY A 23 -0.83 8.38 -7.01
N GLU A 24 -2.09 8.65 -6.67
CA GLU A 24 -2.85 7.88 -5.70
C GLU A 24 -3.27 6.51 -6.24
N VAL A 25 -3.05 5.46 -5.45
CA VAL A 25 -3.58 4.11 -5.71
C VAL A 25 -4.93 3.96 -5.01
N VAL A 26 -5.98 3.68 -5.78
CA VAL A 26 -7.36 3.63 -5.28
C VAL A 26 -7.98 2.25 -5.50
N ALA A 27 -8.46 1.62 -4.43
CA ALA A 27 -9.25 0.39 -4.49
C ALA A 27 -10.75 0.73 -4.45
N LEU A 28 -11.55 0.07 -5.28
CA LEU A 28 -12.98 0.31 -5.40
C LEU A 28 -13.77 -0.95 -5.05
N GLY A 29 -14.72 -0.82 -4.12
CA GLY A 29 -15.71 -1.85 -3.84
C GLY A 29 -16.73 -1.99 -4.97
N SER A 30 -17.50 -3.07 -4.93
CA SER A 30 -18.60 -3.28 -5.87
C SER A 30 -19.71 -2.23 -5.69
N GLY A 31 -20.48 -1.98 -6.75
CA GLY A 31 -21.63 -1.08 -6.73
C GLY A 31 -21.29 0.33 -7.23
N LEU A 32 -21.79 1.35 -6.53
CA LEU A 32 -21.56 2.77 -6.81
C LEU A 32 -20.09 3.15 -7.01
N PRO A 33 -19.10 2.62 -6.24
CA PRO A 33 -17.71 2.98 -6.43
C PRO A 33 -17.17 2.60 -7.82
N CYS A 34 -17.73 1.57 -8.48
CA CYS A 34 -17.32 1.18 -9.85
C CYS A 34 -17.61 2.24 -10.92
N LEU A 35 -18.41 3.27 -10.63
CA LEU A 35 -18.68 4.38 -11.55
C LEU A 35 -17.58 5.45 -11.54
N ILE A 36 -16.71 5.45 -10.53
CA ILE A 36 -15.69 6.48 -10.32
C ILE A 36 -14.67 6.57 -11.48
N PRO A 37 -14.18 5.46 -12.07
CA PRO A 37 -13.25 5.53 -13.18
C PRO A 37 -13.80 6.26 -14.41
N GLU A 38 -15.13 6.25 -14.64
CA GLU A 38 -15.75 6.99 -15.75
C GLU A 38 -15.81 8.50 -15.50
N ALA A 39 -15.76 8.92 -14.23
CA ALA A 39 -15.77 10.33 -13.87
C ALA A 39 -14.45 11.03 -14.19
N ILE A 40 -13.33 10.28 -14.18
CA ILE A 40 -11.98 10.81 -14.35
C ILE A 40 -11.49 10.57 -15.79
N PRO A 41 -11.01 11.59 -16.51
CA PRO A 41 -10.41 11.40 -17.82
C PRO A 41 -9.27 10.35 -17.79
N ALA A 42 -9.30 9.42 -18.75
CA ALA A 42 -8.33 8.34 -18.81
C ALA A 42 -6.88 8.86 -18.89
N GLY A 43 -5.98 8.21 -18.15
CA GLY A 43 -4.57 8.59 -18.08
C GLY A 43 -4.26 9.75 -17.13
N GLN A 44 -5.25 10.31 -16.44
CA GLN A 44 -4.99 11.14 -15.28
C GLN A 44 -4.42 10.29 -14.13
N GLY A 45 -3.61 10.91 -13.29
CA GLY A 45 -2.66 10.32 -12.35
C GLY A 45 -3.24 9.51 -11.20
N VAL A 46 -4.46 8.98 -11.29
CA VAL A 46 -5.03 8.05 -10.33
C VAL A 46 -4.87 6.63 -10.86
N LEU A 47 -4.36 5.72 -10.03
CA LEU A 47 -4.16 4.33 -10.37
C LEU A 47 -5.23 3.48 -9.69
N PHE A 48 -6.28 3.11 -10.43
CA PHE A 48 -7.30 2.21 -9.91
C PHE A 48 -6.76 0.78 -9.81
N LEU A 49 -7.10 0.11 -8.71
CA LEU A 49 -6.73 -1.26 -8.42
C LEU A 49 -7.98 -2.14 -8.36
N SER A 50 -8.06 -3.14 -9.24
CA SER A 50 -9.14 -4.12 -9.28
C SER A 50 -8.73 -5.45 -8.65
N GLU A 51 -9.66 -6.07 -7.91
CA GLU A 51 -9.51 -7.41 -7.32
C GLU A 51 -9.21 -8.50 -8.37
N SER A 52 -9.56 -8.28 -9.64
CA SER A 52 -9.20 -9.19 -10.73
C SER A 52 -7.71 -9.09 -11.11
N GLY A 53 -6.93 -8.22 -10.47
CA GLY A 53 -5.49 -8.08 -10.63
C GLY A 53 -5.04 -6.93 -11.54
N ALA A 54 -5.90 -5.98 -11.90
CA ALA A 54 -5.49 -4.83 -12.72
C ALA A 54 -5.09 -3.62 -11.85
N LEU A 55 -3.90 -3.06 -12.04
CA LEU A 55 -3.47 -1.78 -11.48
C LEU A 55 -3.28 -0.75 -12.59
N GLY A 56 -3.84 0.45 -12.44
CA GLY A 56 -3.80 1.49 -13.46
C GLY A 56 -4.72 1.17 -14.62
N TYR A 57 -5.99 0.91 -14.34
CA TYR A 57 -7.01 0.64 -15.35
C TYR A 57 -7.97 1.84 -15.54
N THR A 58 -8.69 1.83 -16.67
CA THR A 58 -9.86 2.68 -16.92
C THR A 58 -11.09 1.80 -17.16
N ALA A 59 -12.29 2.38 -17.00
CA ALA A 59 -13.53 1.74 -17.45
C ALA A 59 -13.40 1.31 -18.92
N GLY A 60 -13.81 0.07 -19.24
CA GLY A 60 -13.78 -0.45 -20.60
C GLY A 60 -14.72 0.32 -21.53
N PRO A 61 -14.39 0.47 -22.83
CA PRO A 61 -15.29 1.12 -23.77
C PRO A 61 -16.64 0.38 -23.84
N ASN A 62 -17.73 1.08 -23.52
CA ASN A 62 -19.10 0.53 -23.50
C ASN A 62 -19.27 -0.70 -22.59
N GLY A 63 -18.49 -0.83 -21.51
CA GLY A 63 -18.51 -2.01 -20.64
C GLY A 63 -18.01 -3.30 -21.31
N GLN A 64 -17.46 -3.20 -22.53
CA GLN A 64 -16.85 -4.35 -23.20
C GLN A 64 -15.37 -4.44 -22.86
N PRO A 65 -14.83 -5.65 -22.65
CA PRO A 65 -13.40 -5.83 -22.47
C PRO A 65 -12.68 -5.29 -23.71
N GLY A 66 -11.85 -4.26 -23.54
CA GLY A 66 -10.97 -3.80 -24.62
C GLY A 66 -10.08 -4.95 -25.10
N ASP A 67 -9.53 -4.84 -26.31
CA ASP A 67 -8.79 -5.92 -26.99
C ASP A 67 -7.48 -6.38 -26.28
N GLY A 68 -7.19 -5.87 -25.08
CA GLY A 68 -6.13 -6.32 -24.18
C GLY A 68 -6.60 -6.73 -22.76
N GLY A 69 -7.92 -6.76 -22.51
CA GLY A 69 -8.55 -6.93 -21.19
C GLY A 69 -9.62 -8.02 -21.13
N GLN A 70 -9.66 -8.96 -22.08
CA GLN A 70 -10.74 -9.98 -22.20
C GLN A 70 -11.00 -10.82 -20.94
N ASN A 71 -10.09 -10.82 -19.95
CA ASN A 71 -10.22 -11.53 -18.68
C ASN A 71 -10.05 -10.64 -17.43
N LEU A 72 -10.07 -9.31 -17.57
CA LEU A 72 -9.94 -8.38 -16.46
C LEU A 72 -11.28 -7.69 -16.21
N LEU A 73 -11.71 -7.72 -14.96
CA LEU A 73 -13.00 -7.18 -14.52
C LEU A 73 -12.76 -6.18 -13.39
N ASP A 74 -13.67 -5.23 -13.18
CA ASP A 74 -13.73 -4.50 -11.93
C ASP A 74 -14.47 -5.31 -10.84
N ALA A 75 -14.62 -4.72 -9.65
CA ALA A 75 -15.36 -5.35 -8.55
C ALA A 75 -16.86 -5.57 -8.86
N GLY A 76 -17.42 -4.85 -9.83
CA GLY A 76 -18.79 -5.00 -10.33
C GLY A 76 -18.93 -6.04 -11.46
N GLY A 77 -17.84 -6.70 -11.85
CA GLY A 77 -17.82 -7.69 -12.93
C GLY A 77 -17.85 -7.08 -14.34
N GLN A 78 -17.58 -5.78 -14.50
CA GLN A 78 -17.51 -5.11 -15.79
C GLN A 78 -16.09 -5.18 -16.37
N GLY A 79 -15.97 -5.27 -17.69
CA GLY A 79 -14.66 -5.32 -18.36
C GLY A 79 -13.86 -4.03 -18.18
N VAL A 80 -12.56 -4.15 -17.89
CA VAL A 80 -11.64 -3.01 -17.72
C VAL A 80 -10.51 -3.02 -18.75
N ALA A 81 -9.93 -1.85 -19.01
CA ALA A 81 -8.76 -1.70 -19.88
C ALA A 81 -7.56 -1.17 -19.09
N VAL A 82 -6.43 -1.87 -19.16
CA VAL A 82 -5.17 -1.44 -18.54
C VAL A 82 -4.58 -0.27 -19.35
N LEU A 83 -4.23 0.81 -18.66
CA LEU A 83 -3.61 1.99 -19.27
C LEU A 83 -2.10 1.78 -19.47
N PRO A 84 -1.43 2.58 -20.32
CA PRO A 84 0.03 2.59 -20.38
C PRO A 84 0.64 2.80 -18.99
N GLY A 85 1.60 1.95 -18.61
CA GLY A 85 2.18 1.93 -17.26
C GLY A 85 1.34 1.18 -16.22
N GLY A 86 0.16 0.67 -16.58
CA GLY A 86 -0.59 -0.26 -15.74
C GLY A 86 0.04 -1.66 -15.71
N THR A 87 -0.27 -2.42 -14.67
CA THR A 87 0.30 -3.74 -14.40
C THR A 87 -0.76 -4.76 -14.05
N ILE A 88 -0.49 -6.03 -14.33
CA ILE A 88 -1.31 -7.15 -13.88
C ILE A 88 -0.60 -7.82 -12.71
N VAL A 89 -1.32 -8.02 -11.61
CA VAL A 89 -0.85 -8.64 -10.36
C VAL A 89 -1.67 -9.89 -10.05
N SER A 90 -1.10 -10.80 -9.26
CA SER A 90 -1.87 -11.94 -8.76
C SER A 90 -2.86 -11.47 -7.68
N VAL A 91 -3.89 -12.28 -7.40
CA VAL A 91 -4.80 -12.03 -6.27
C VAL A 91 -4.08 -11.98 -4.92
N VAL A 92 -2.96 -12.72 -4.80
CA VAL A 92 -2.13 -12.72 -3.58
C VAL A 92 -1.45 -11.36 -3.41
N ASP A 93 -0.92 -10.81 -4.51
CA ASP A 93 -0.25 -9.51 -4.50
C ASP A 93 -1.26 -8.37 -4.32
N TYR A 94 -2.44 -8.46 -4.93
CA TYR A 94 -3.54 -7.51 -4.68
C TYR A 94 -3.82 -7.39 -3.18
N TRP A 95 -4.05 -8.51 -2.49
CA TRP A 95 -4.36 -8.48 -1.06
C TRP A 95 -3.14 -8.15 -0.19
N ALA A 96 -1.92 -8.41 -0.69
CA ALA A 96 -0.70 -7.92 -0.05
C ALA A 96 -0.58 -6.39 -0.15
N MET A 97 -0.94 -5.80 -1.29
CA MET A 97 -0.96 -4.35 -1.48
C MET A 97 -1.99 -3.68 -0.57
N VAL A 98 -3.23 -4.19 -0.56
CA VAL A 98 -4.31 -3.65 0.29
C VAL A 98 -3.91 -3.73 1.76
N ARG A 99 -3.66 -4.92 2.29
CA ARG A 99 -3.32 -5.12 3.72
C ARG A 99 -1.97 -4.49 4.11
N GLY A 100 -1.03 -4.41 3.17
CA GLY A 100 0.29 -3.84 3.38
C GLY A 100 0.30 -2.32 3.54
N GLY A 101 -0.79 -1.64 3.19
CA GLY A 101 -0.89 -0.18 3.21
C GLY A 101 -0.37 0.49 1.94
N HIS A 102 -0.36 -0.22 0.80
CA HIS A 102 0.07 0.31 -0.51
C HIS A 102 -1.09 0.88 -1.32
N VAL A 103 -2.31 0.78 -0.81
CA VAL A 103 -3.50 1.48 -1.34
C VAL A 103 -3.71 2.74 -0.52
N ASN A 104 -3.77 3.89 -1.18
CA ASN A 104 -3.96 5.17 -0.50
C ASN A 104 -5.40 5.35 -0.03
N THR A 105 -6.37 5.09 -0.92
CA THR A 105 -7.80 5.21 -0.61
C THR A 105 -8.55 3.96 -1.04
N ALA A 106 -9.44 3.47 -0.19
CA ALA A 106 -10.52 2.57 -0.59
C ALA A 106 -11.85 3.30 -0.60
N VAL A 107 -12.67 3.05 -1.62
CA VAL A 107 -14.05 3.53 -1.69
C VAL A 107 -15.00 2.34 -1.63
N ILE A 108 -15.91 2.35 -0.66
CA ILE A 108 -16.87 1.26 -0.40
C ILE A 108 -18.31 1.78 -0.42
N GLU A 109 -19.27 0.91 -0.69
CA GLU A 109 -20.71 1.18 -0.55
C GLU A 109 -21.28 0.32 0.59
N PRO A 110 -21.13 0.73 1.86
CA PRO A 110 -21.69 -0.01 2.98
C PRO A 110 -23.20 0.15 3.05
N ALA A 111 -23.87 -0.76 3.78
CA ALA A 111 -25.29 -0.65 4.11
C ALA A 111 -25.53 0.35 5.24
N GLN A 112 -24.62 0.39 6.22
CA GLN A 112 -24.64 1.35 7.32
C GLN A 112 -23.23 1.84 7.66
N VAL A 113 -23.14 3.09 8.10
CA VAL A 113 -21.94 3.67 8.73
C VAL A 113 -22.32 4.25 10.10
N SER A 114 -21.55 3.93 11.13
CA SER A 114 -21.77 4.43 12.50
C SER A 114 -21.24 5.85 12.70
N SER A 115 -21.59 6.49 13.82
CA SER A 115 -21.06 7.80 14.19
C SER A 115 -19.56 7.78 14.48
N THR A 116 -19.01 6.59 14.75
CA THR A 116 -17.58 6.33 15.01
C THR A 116 -16.84 5.74 13.80
N GLY A 117 -17.49 5.61 12.64
CA GLY A 117 -16.85 5.16 11.40
C GLY A 117 -16.75 3.64 11.25
N ASP A 118 -17.54 2.90 12.04
CA ASP A 118 -17.77 1.49 11.77
C ASP A 118 -18.64 1.35 10.53
N PHE A 119 -18.48 0.27 9.77
CA PHE A 119 -19.41 -0.04 8.70
C PHE A 119 -19.90 -1.49 8.74
N SER A 120 -21.12 -1.66 8.26
CA SER A 120 -21.73 -2.95 7.94
C SER A 120 -22.11 -2.98 6.48
N HIS A 121 -21.87 -4.10 5.80
CA HIS A 121 -22.01 -4.23 4.36
C HIS A 121 -22.99 -5.35 3.99
N TRP A 122 -22.73 -6.59 4.40
CA TRP A 122 -23.46 -7.76 3.85
C TRP A 122 -24.68 -8.18 4.64
N THR A 123 -24.59 -8.14 5.97
CA THR A 123 -25.70 -8.48 6.83
C THR A 123 -26.63 -7.27 6.93
N THR A 124 -27.85 -7.43 6.46
CA THR A 124 -28.90 -6.40 6.52
C THR A 124 -30.19 -7.00 7.05
N ALA A 125 -31.23 -6.17 7.25
CA ALA A 125 -32.57 -6.66 7.56
C ALA A 125 -33.14 -7.60 6.48
N ALA A 126 -32.71 -7.46 5.22
CA ALA A 126 -33.14 -8.32 4.11
C ALA A 126 -32.34 -9.63 4.02
N THR A 127 -31.16 -9.69 4.64
CA THR A 127 -30.21 -10.82 4.59
C THR A 127 -29.77 -11.27 6.00
N PRO A 128 -30.71 -11.51 6.94
CA PRO A 128 -30.36 -11.81 8.33
C PRO A 128 -29.53 -13.09 8.42
N GLY A 129 -28.40 -13.02 9.12
CA GLY A 129 -27.50 -14.15 9.35
C GLY A 129 -26.61 -14.54 8.15
N LEU A 130 -26.73 -13.84 7.01
CA LEU A 130 -25.79 -14.00 5.90
C LEU A 130 -24.59 -13.07 6.12
N PHE A 131 -23.41 -13.68 6.27
CA PHE A 131 -22.14 -12.99 6.40
C PHE A 131 -21.25 -13.34 5.21
N SER A 132 -20.62 -12.31 4.64
CA SER A 132 -19.60 -12.46 3.61
C SER A 132 -18.46 -11.54 3.98
N ALA A 133 -17.25 -12.04 4.17
CA ALA A 133 -16.13 -11.14 4.42
C ALA A 133 -15.80 -10.32 3.16
N ALA A 134 -15.81 -10.99 2.00
CA ALA A 134 -15.42 -10.46 0.69
C ALA A 134 -14.24 -9.46 0.76
N GLY A 135 -14.16 -8.51 -0.16
CA GLY A 135 -13.08 -7.55 -0.17
C GLY A 135 -13.21 -6.38 0.82
N ALA A 136 -14.44 -6.05 1.23
CA ALA A 136 -14.73 -4.89 2.06
C ALA A 136 -13.98 -4.93 3.41
N VAL A 137 -13.91 -6.10 4.06
CA VAL A 137 -13.18 -6.28 5.33
C VAL A 137 -11.69 -5.96 5.16
N GLY A 138 -11.07 -6.41 4.05
CA GLY A 138 -9.67 -6.10 3.75
C GLY A 138 -9.44 -4.61 3.48
N MET A 139 -10.36 -3.98 2.77
CA MET A 139 -10.35 -2.53 2.49
C MET A 139 -10.57 -1.67 3.75
N GLY A 140 -11.17 -2.21 4.81
CA GLY A 140 -11.32 -1.50 6.09
C GLY A 140 -10.05 -1.44 6.94
N ALA A 141 -9.05 -2.29 6.70
CA ALA A 141 -7.91 -2.45 7.60
C ALA A 141 -6.57 -1.91 7.07
N GLY A 142 -6.40 -1.88 5.75
CA GLY A 142 -5.11 -1.64 5.10
C GLY A 142 -4.91 -0.24 4.50
N PRO A 143 -5.85 0.27 3.69
CA PRO A 143 -5.73 1.55 3.02
C PRO A 143 -5.51 2.72 3.98
N GLY A 144 -4.80 3.76 3.52
CA GLY A 144 -4.56 4.97 4.31
C GLY A 144 -5.82 5.80 4.62
N ARG A 145 -6.87 5.65 3.78
CA ARG A 145 -8.16 6.31 3.92
C ARG A 145 -9.28 5.40 3.43
N VAL A 146 -10.43 5.40 4.10
CA VAL A 146 -11.64 4.70 3.66
C VAL A 146 -12.78 5.70 3.49
N ILE A 147 -13.35 5.73 2.29
CA ILE A 147 -14.48 6.59 1.91
C ILE A 147 -15.72 5.71 1.71
N ALA A 148 -16.81 6.05 2.37
CA ALA A 148 -18.12 5.48 2.09
C ALA A 148 -18.84 6.32 1.02
N MET A 149 -19.18 5.71 -0.12
CA MET A 149 -20.02 6.28 -1.16
C MET A 149 -21.35 5.51 -1.18
N MET A 150 -22.43 6.14 -0.75
CA MET A 150 -23.69 5.44 -0.48
C MET A 150 -24.91 6.35 -0.52
N PRO A 151 -26.12 5.83 -0.79
CA PRO A 151 -27.35 6.59 -0.56
C PRO A 151 -27.50 6.99 0.91
N HIS A 152 -28.01 8.20 1.15
CA HIS A 152 -28.24 8.70 2.51
C HIS A 152 -29.40 7.99 3.22
N SER A 153 -30.35 7.47 2.44
CA SER A 153 -31.47 6.68 2.93
C SER A 153 -31.55 5.35 2.19
N GLY A 154 -31.66 4.27 2.96
CA GLY A 154 -31.80 2.92 2.47
C GLY A 154 -33.24 2.60 2.05
N PRO A 155 -33.52 1.32 1.74
CA PRO A 155 -34.85 0.86 1.38
C PRO A 155 -35.91 1.27 2.42
N GLY A 156 -37.03 1.83 1.95
CA GLY A 156 -38.11 2.30 2.83
C GLY A 156 -37.79 3.57 3.62
N GLY A 157 -36.70 4.28 3.30
CA GLY A 157 -36.31 5.51 4.00
C GLY A 157 -35.54 5.28 5.30
N ALA A 158 -35.05 4.06 5.55
CA ALA A 158 -34.23 3.77 6.71
C ALA A 158 -32.92 4.59 6.67
N PRO A 159 -32.47 5.18 7.79
CA PRO A 159 -31.21 5.90 7.82
C PRO A 159 -30.04 4.94 7.60
N THR A 160 -29.09 5.35 6.76
CA THR A 160 -27.86 4.58 6.51
C THR A 160 -26.69 5.07 7.37
N LEU A 161 -26.69 6.35 7.76
CA LEU A 161 -25.83 6.89 8.80
C LEU A 161 -26.55 6.72 10.15
N VAL A 162 -25.96 5.96 11.06
CA VAL A 162 -26.56 5.55 12.33
C VAL A 162 -25.60 5.81 13.49
N ASP A 163 -26.11 5.96 14.72
CA ASP A 163 -25.20 6.14 15.86
C ASP A 163 -24.33 4.90 16.09
N GLN A 164 -24.93 3.71 15.99
CA GLN A 164 -24.24 2.42 16.02
C GLN A 164 -24.80 1.51 14.93
N CYS A 165 -23.94 0.73 14.28
CA CYS A 165 -24.37 -0.27 13.31
C CYS A 165 -25.33 -1.27 13.98
N ALA A 166 -26.49 -1.50 13.37
CA ALA A 166 -27.48 -2.46 13.86
C ALA A 166 -27.14 -3.90 13.44
N PHE A 167 -26.15 -4.06 12.56
CA PHE A 167 -25.71 -5.32 11.98
C PHE A 167 -24.25 -5.62 12.37
N PRO A 168 -23.77 -6.86 12.20
CA PRO A 168 -22.36 -7.18 12.37
C PRO A 168 -21.45 -6.19 11.64
N VAL A 169 -20.44 -5.71 12.35
CA VAL A 169 -19.45 -4.77 11.83
C VAL A 169 -18.46 -5.53 10.96
N ASP A 170 -18.27 -5.06 9.72
CA ASP A 170 -17.31 -5.58 8.76
C ASP A 170 -15.96 -4.84 8.86
N GLY A 171 -15.99 -3.55 9.23
CA GLY A 171 -14.80 -2.78 9.57
C GLY A 171 -15.10 -1.77 10.66
N ALA A 172 -14.30 -1.80 11.73
CA ALA A 172 -14.50 -0.96 12.91
C ALA A 172 -13.68 0.33 12.81
N GLY A 173 -14.33 1.48 13.02
CA GLY A 173 -13.70 2.80 13.13
C GLY A 173 -12.78 3.19 11.98
N CYS A 174 -13.06 2.72 10.76
CA CYS A 174 -12.14 2.85 9.63
C CYS A 174 -12.62 3.85 8.57
N VAL A 175 -13.93 4.12 8.48
CA VAL A 175 -14.46 5.12 7.56
C VAL A 175 -14.14 6.52 8.07
N THR A 176 -13.47 7.31 7.25
CA THR A 176 -13.05 8.69 7.59
C THR A 176 -13.85 9.76 6.84
N LEU A 177 -14.50 9.39 5.74
CA LEU A 177 -15.30 10.29 4.91
C LEU A 177 -16.53 9.55 4.40
N ILE A 178 -17.69 10.18 4.47
CA ILE A 178 -18.96 9.65 3.97
C ILE A 178 -19.48 10.66 2.94
N ILE A 179 -19.69 10.19 1.71
CA ILE A 179 -20.26 10.98 0.62
C ILE A 179 -21.57 10.30 0.23
N THR A 180 -22.66 11.03 0.39
CA THR A 180 -23.99 10.58 0.00
C THR A 180 -24.57 11.41 -1.14
N ASP A 181 -25.77 11.05 -1.56
CA ASP A 181 -26.56 11.77 -2.54
C ASP A 181 -27.12 13.11 -2.04
N VAL A 182 -26.89 13.46 -0.77
CA VAL A 182 -27.39 14.70 -0.14
C VAL A 182 -26.34 15.47 0.67
N ALA A 183 -25.29 14.81 1.18
CA ALA A 183 -24.33 15.44 2.08
C ALA A 183 -22.93 14.78 2.07
N VAL A 184 -21.93 15.52 2.54
CA VAL A 184 -20.58 15.01 2.84
C VAL A 184 -20.31 15.16 4.33
N PHE A 185 -19.88 14.08 4.97
CA PHE A 185 -19.45 14.07 6.37
C PHE A 185 -18.01 13.60 6.48
N ILE A 186 -17.27 14.18 7.41
CA ILE A 186 -16.08 13.53 7.97
C ILE A 186 -16.45 12.76 9.23
N VAL A 187 -15.64 11.75 9.52
CA VAL A 187 -15.71 10.99 10.76
C VAL A 187 -14.34 11.04 11.43
N ASP A 188 -14.32 11.50 12.68
CA ASP A 188 -13.10 11.57 13.47
C ASP A 188 -13.36 11.23 14.95
N GLY A 189 -12.41 11.52 15.83
CA GLY A 189 -12.53 11.26 17.27
C GLY A 189 -13.67 12.02 17.97
N HIS A 190 -14.33 12.96 17.30
CA HIS A 190 -15.50 13.71 17.78
C HIS A 190 -16.82 13.23 17.16
N GLY A 191 -16.78 12.21 16.31
CA GLY A 191 -17.94 11.66 15.61
C GLY A 191 -18.14 12.27 14.22
N LEU A 192 -19.40 12.41 13.81
CA LEU A 192 -19.76 12.94 12.50
C LEU A 192 -19.72 14.47 12.47
N THR A 193 -19.10 15.03 11.43
CA THR A 193 -19.19 16.47 11.11
C THR A 193 -19.66 16.66 9.68
N LEU A 194 -20.81 17.32 9.51
CA LEU A 194 -21.36 17.72 8.21
C LEU A 194 -20.49 18.83 7.60
N LEU A 195 -19.92 18.57 6.43
CA LEU A 195 -19.04 19.50 5.70
C LEU A 195 -19.73 20.17 4.51
N GLU A 196 -20.47 19.37 3.73
CA GLU A 196 -21.04 19.84 2.45
C GLU A 196 -22.47 19.36 2.26
N LEU A 197 -23.25 20.16 1.55
CA LEU A 197 -24.63 19.89 1.18
C LEU A 197 -24.77 19.79 -0.33
N ALA A 198 -25.57 18.83 -0.80
CA ALA A 198 -25.97 18.77 -2.19
C ALA A 198 -26.77 20.03 -2.57
N PRO A 199 -26.72 20.48 -3.83
CA PRO A 199 -27.50 21.64 -4.28
C PRO A 199 -29.00 21.51 -3.94
N GLY A 200 -29.56 22.52 -3.29
CA GLY A 200 -30.96 22.54 -2.87
C GLY A 200 -31.26 21.90 -1.51
N TRP A 201 -30.28 21.27 -0.87
CA TRP A 201 -30.42 20.76 0.50
C TRP A 201 -29.95 21.77 1.54
N ASN A 202 -30.57 21.73 2.73
CA ASN A 202 -30.10 22.45 3.91
C ASN A 202 -29.77 21.47 5.03
N ALA A 203 -29.09 21.95 6.08
CA ALA A 203 -28.63 21.10 7.17
C ALA A 203 -29.77 20.48 7.99
N ASP A 204 -30.91 21.16 8.12
CA ASP A 204 -32.06 20.67 8.89
C ASP A 204 -32.75 19.50 8.17
N ASP A 205 -32.83 19.56 6.83
CA ASP A 205 -33.34 18.45 6.01
C ASP A 205 -32.46 17.20 6.11
N VAL A 206 -31.13 17.37 6.12
CA VAL A 206 -30.18 16.28 6.32
C VAL A 206 -30.30 15.70 7.73
N GLU A 207 -30.42 16.56 8.75
CA GLU A 207 -30.61 16.15 10.14
C GLU A 207 -31.87 15.31 10.32
N ALA A 208 -32.96 15.66 9.63
CA ALA A 208 -34.22 14.93 9.71
C ALA A 208 -34.17 13.49 9.17
N ILE A 209 -33.17 13.15 8.34
CA ILE A 209 -33.02 11.83 7.72
C ILE A 209 -31.74 11.10 8.12
N THR A 210 -30.94 11.68 9.01
CA THR A 210 -29.73 11.07 9.57
C THR A 210 -30.06 10.37 10.90
N GLY A 211 -29.70 9.10 11.04
CA GLY A 211 -29.96 8.31 12.26
C GLY A 211 -28.88 8.43 13.33
N ALA A 212 -27.99 9.42 13.22
CA ALA A 212 -26.84 9.64 14.06
C ALA A 212 -26.74 11.13 14.45
N PRO A 213 -26.29 11.45 15.67
CA PRO A 213 -25.94 12.83 16.00
C PRO A 213 -24.71 13.27 15.19
N PHE A 214 -24.71 14.52 14.75
CA PHE A 214 -23.56 15.12 14.08
C PHE A 214 -23.43 16.60 14.42
N THR A 215 -22.22 17.13 14.23
CA THR A 215 -21.96 18.56 14.29
C THR A 215 -21.93 19.16 12.88
N ARG A 216 -22.11 20.48 12.77
CA ARG A 216 -22.00 21.20 11.51
C ARG A 216 -20.63 21.87 11.45
N ALA A 217 -19.96 21.82 10.31
CA ALA A 217 -18.74 22.61 10.10
C ALA A 217 -19.03 24.10 10.32
N GLY A 218 -18.01 24.84 10.81
CA GLY A 218 -18.13 26.29 11.02
C GLY A 218 -18.50 27.06 9.75
N GLU A 219 -18.14 26.52 8.58
CA GLU A 219 -18.59 26.97 7.26
C GLU A 219 -19.09 25.75 6.47
N LEU A 220 -20.41 25.65 6.29
CA LEU A 220 -21.03 24.65 5.43
C LEU A 220 -20.91 25.07 3.97
N ARG A 221 -20.43 24.16 3.12
CA ARG A 221 -20.22 24.42 1.69
C ARG A 221 -21.27 23.71 0.85
N LEU A 222 -21.49 24.21 -0.36
CA LEU A 222 -22.18 23.43 -1.38
C LEU A 222 -21.20 22.44 -2.01
N MET A 223 -21.67 21.23 -2.31
CA MET A 223 -20.88 20.26 -3.05
C MET A 223 -20.47 20.82 -4.42
N SER A 224 -19.20 20.62 -4.76
CA SER A 224 -18.67 20.90 -6.10
C SER A 224 -18.39 19.59 -6.84
N PHE A 225 -18.45 19.65 -8.16
CA PHE A 225 -18.24 18.50 -9.07
C PHE A 225 -17.11 18.76 -10.06
N ASP A 226 -16.40 19.88 -9.92
CA ASP A 226 -15.29 20.24 -10.80
C ASP A 226 -14.09 19.36 -10.47
N LEU A 227 -13.50 18.69 -11.46
CA LEU A 227 -12.33 17.86 -11.21
C LEU A 227 -11.05 18.67 -11.32
N GLN A 228 -10.10 18.37 -10.44
CA GLN A 228 -8.75 18.91 -10.53
C GLN A 228 -8.01 18.22 -11.67
N ASP A 229 -7.05 18.90 -12.30
CA ASP A 229 -6.15 18.25 -13.25
C ASP A 229 -5.13 17.40 -12.48
N LEU A 230 -5.35 16.08 -12.47
CA LEU A 230 -4.47 15.13 -11.82
C LEU A 230 -3.41 14.70 -12.83
N ALA A 231 -2.39 15.52 -13.09
CA ALA A 231 -1.29 15.14 -13.97
C ALA A 231 -0.63 13.83 -13.48
N ALA A 232 -0.29 12.90 -14.38
CA ALA A 232 0.39 11.67 -13.99
C ALA A 232 1.76 11.95 -13.34
N PRO A 233 2.15 11.22 -12.28
CA PRO A 233 3.44 11.43 -11.63
C PRO A 233 4.61 11.05 -12.54
N ASN A 234 5.76 11.67 -12.31
CA ASN A 234 7.02 11.34 -12.98
C ASN A 234 8.13 11.12 -11.95
N LYS A 235 8.61 9.88 -11.86
CA LYS A 235 9.67 9.43 -10.94
C LYS A 235 11.05 9.32 -11.62
N VAL A 236 11.26 9.99 -12.75
CA VAL A 236 12.56 10.06 -13.42
C VAL A 236 13.33 11.27 -12.89
N PHE A 237 14.54 11.00 -12.38
CA PHE A 237 15.44 12.02 -11.84
C PHE A 237 16.73 12.09 -12.67
N ASP A 238 17.35 13.28 -12.70
CA ASP A 238 18.56 13.53 -13.49
C ASP A 238 19.83 12.87 -12.92
N SER A 239 19.79 12.43 -11.66
CA SER A 239 20.92 11.76 -11.00
C SER A 239 20.45 10.86 -9.86
N GLY A 240 21.31 9.92 -9.44
CA GLY A 240 21.03 9.08 -8.28
C GLY A 240 20.94 9.87 -6.98
N LEU A 241 21.72 10.94 -6.79
CA LEU A 241 21.61 11.85 -5.64
C LEU A 241 20.25 12.55 -5.59
N ALA A 242 19.77 13.05 -6.75
CA ALA A 242 18.45 13.65 -6.83
C ALA A 242 17.33 12.64 -6.58
N ALA A 243 17.54 11.35 -6.85
CA ALA A 243 16.55 10.30 -6.61
C ALA A 243 16.46 9.84 -5.14
N ILE A 244 17.47 10.16 -4.31
CA ILE A 244 17.53 9.76 -2.89
C ILE A 244 17.64 10.98 -1.95
N TRP A 245 17.26 12.16 -2.43
CA TRP A 245 17.45 13.44 -1.74
C TRP A 245 16.79 13.52 -0.36
N ASP A 246 15.75 12.72 -0.15
CA ASP A 246 14.91 12.66 1.04
C ASP A 246 15.31 11.56 2.03
N LEU A 247 16.45 10.89 1.82
CA LEU A 247 16.93 9.82 2.70
C LEU A 247 17.58 10.40 3.98
N PRO A 248 16.99 10.20 5.16
CA PRO A 248 17.53 10.76 6.40
C PRO A 248 18.62 9.87 7.02
N ASP A 249 19.40 10.44 7.94
CA ASP A 249 20.23 9.67 8.86
C ASP A 249 19.36 8.69 9.68
N GLY A 250 19.91 7.53 10.03
CA GLY A 250 19.21 6.50 10.79
C GLY A 250 18.23 5.64 9.97
N ALA A 251 18.07 5.91 8.67
CA ALA A 251 17.16 5.16 7.82
C ALA A 251 17.53 3.67 7.70
N THR A 252 16.51 2.84 7.56
CA THR A 252 16.65 1.44 7.15
C THR A 252 16.60 1.36 5.62
N VAL A 253 17.66 0.84 5.01
CA VAL A 253 17.82 0.78 3.55
C VAL A 253 17.97 -0.67 3.10
N MET A 254 17.04 -1.14 2.26
CA MET A 254 17.15 -2.41 1.56
C MET A 254 17.98 -2.24 0.29
N ILE A 255 18.95 -3.14 0.05
CA ILE A 255 19.80 -3.11 -1.13
C ILE A 255 19.69 -4.45 -1.86
N ASP A 256 19.14 -4.40 -3.07
CA ASP A 256 18.92 -5.56 -3.92
C ASP A 256 20.22 -6.20 -4.44
N GLY A 257 20.13 -7.47 -4.85
CA GLY A 257 21.20 -8.25 -5.48
C GLY A 257 21.66 -9.45 -4.64
N PHE A 258 22.07 -10.51 -5.34
CA PHE A 258 22.56 -11.75 -4.72
C PHE A 258 24.01 -11.62 -4.23
N ALA A 259 24.88 -10.93 -4.97
CA ALA A 259 26.22 -10.43 -4.60
C ALA A 259 26.90 -9.81 -5.85
N GLY A 260 27.68 -8.75 -5.68
CA GLY A 260 28.50 -8.18 -6.77
C GLY A 260 27.69 -7.53 -7.91
N PRO A 261 28.25 -7.37 -9.12
CA PRO A 261 27.60 -6.62 -10.20
C PRO A 261 26.38 -7.32 -10.83
N GLY A 262 26.10 -8.57 -10.45
CA GLY A 262 24.97 -9.39 -10.94
C GLY A 262 23.62 -9.02 -10.34
N GLY A 263 23.33 -7.72 -10.17
CA GLY A 263 22.03 -7.22 -9.69
C GLY A 263 22.12 -6.03 -8.74
N MET A 264 23.28 -5.76 -8.12
CA MET A 264 23.37 -4.66 -7.16
C MET A 264 23.18 -3.28 -7.83
N PRO A 265 22.49 -2.34 -7.16
CA PRO A 265 22.21 -0.99 -7.66
C PRO A 265 23.43 -0.06 -7.50
N GLN A 266 24.54 -0.41 -8.14
CA GLN A 266 25.86 0.21 -7.92
C GLN A 266 25.87 1.74 -8.02
N TYR A 267 25.15 2.32 -8.99
CA TYR A 267 25.06 3.78 -9.13
C TYR A 267 24.30 4.45 -7.98
N LEU A 268 23.22 3.83 -7.48
CA LEU A 268 22.49 4.32 -6.32
C LEU A 268 23.31 4.14 -5.03
N MET A 269 24.11 3.07 -4.92
CA MET A 269 25.00 2.89 -3.78
C MET A 269 26.12 3.94 -3.76
N VAL A 270 26.71 4.25 -4.90
CA VAL A 270 27.68 5.36 -5.02
C VAL A 270 27.01 6.69 -4.67
N SER A 271 25.77 6.90 -5.12
CA SER A 271 24.98 8.08 -4.76
C SER A 271 24.71 8.15 -3.26
N LEU A 272 24.36 7.02 -2.61
CA LEU A 272 24.14 6.96 -1.16
C LEU A 272 25.42 7.24 -0.36
N ARG A 273 26.56 6.76 -0.85
CA ARG A 273 27.87 7.13 -0.29
C ARG A 273 28.10 8.65 -0.37
N ASP A 274 27.83 9.23 -1.54
CA ASP A 274 28.07 10.65 -1.78
C ASP A 274 27.04 11.55 -1.09
N HIS A 275 25.83 11.05 -0.85
CA HIS A 275 24.80 11.69 -0.03
C HIS A 275 25.27 11.86 1.41
N GLY A 276 26.01 10.88 1.94
CA GLY A 276 26.66 10.96 3.24
C GLY A 276 25.77 10.63 4.43
N ALA A 277 24.56 10.09 4.22
CA ALA A 277 23.66 9.71 5.31
C ALA A 277 24.31 8.68 6.25
N LYS A 278 24.14 8.86 7.55
CA LYS A 278 24.79 8.12 8.63
C LYS A 278 23.82 7.24 9.40
N ASP A 279 24.39 6.40 10.27
CA ASP A 279 23.66 5.52 11.19
C ASP A 279 22.65 4.57 10.53
N LEU A 280 22.92 4.18 9.28
CA LEU A 280 21.99 3.39 8.47
C LEU A 280 21.90 1.94 8.95
N THR A 281 20.68 1.39 8.91
CA THR A 281 20.46 -0.06 9.01
C THR A 281 20.33 -0.65 7.61
N MET A 282 21.27 -1.48 7.21
CA MET A 282 21.28 -2.10 5.89
C MET A 282 20.59 -3.47 5.93
N ILE A 283 19.68 -3.73 4.99
CA ILE A 283 19.08 -5.05 4.77
C ILE A 283 19.51 -5.54 3.39
N SER A 284 20.23 -6.66 3.32
CA SER A 284 20.65 -7.25 2.06
C SER A 284 21.01 -8.72 2.20
N ASN A 285 21.10 -9.46 1.10
CA ASN A 285 21.59 -10.83 1.12
C ASN A 285 23.03 -10.91 1.66
N THR A 286 23.87 -9.90 1.37
CA THR A 286 25.29 -9.87 1.76
C THR A 286 25.68 -8.57 2.45
N ALA A 287 26.86 -8.53 3.07
CA ALA A 287 27.41 -7.33 3.72
C ALA A 287 28.81 -6.94 3.22
N GLY A 288 29.12 -7.15 1.93
CA GLY A 288 30.39 -6.68 1.33
C GLY A 288 31.40 -7.79 1.00
N VAL A 289 30.90 -8.99 0.72
CA VAL A 289 31.76 -10.15 0.36
C VAL A 289 32.18 -10.18 -1.11
N ALA A 290 31.49 -9.45 -1.99
CA ALA A 290 31.69 -9.54 -3.43
C ALA A 290 33.04 -8.96 -3.86
N ARG A 291 33.48 -7.87 -3.23
CA ARG A 291 34.79 -7.25 -3.44
C ARG A 291 35.94 -8.18 -3.07
N VAL A 292 35.76 -9.00 -2.04
CA VAL A 292 36.76 -9.97 -1.59
C VAL A 292 36.78 -11.21 -2.48
N MET A 293 35.61 -11.70 -2.87
CA MET A 293 35.47 -12.95 -3.62
C MET A 293 35.62 -12.75 -5.14
N GLY A 294 35.52 -11.52 -5.64
CA GLY A 294 35.35 -11.24 -7.07
C GLY A 294 34.04 -11.80 -7.64
N PHE A 295 33.04 -12.04 -6.78
CA PHE A 295 31.83 -12.77 -7.14
C PHE A 295 31.06 -12.04 -8.25
N GLY A 296 30.86 -12.71 -9.38
CA GLY A 296 30.19 -12.14 -10.56
C GLY A 296 30.92 -10.97 -11.23
N THR A 297 32.12 -10.60 -10.77
CA THR A 297 32.83 -9.41 -11.26
C THR A 297 33.61 -9.73 -12.53
N PRO A 298 33.39 -9.01 -13.65
CA PRO A 298 34.18 -9.19 -14.85
C PRO A 298 35.67 -9.00 -14.58
N GLU A 299 36.51 -9.79 -15.25
CA GLU A 299 37.96 -9.70 -15.12
C GLU A 299 38.46 -8.26 -15.36
N GLY A 300 39.38 -7.80 -14.52
CA GLY A 300 39.93 -6.45 -14.58
C GLY A 300 39.01 -5.33 -14.05
N ARG A 301 37.83 -5.65 -13.50
CA ARG A 301 36.95 -4.66 -12.84
C ARG A 301 36.99 -4.78 -11.32
N LEU A 302 36.85 -3.63 -10.66
CA LEU A 302 36.62 -3.57 -9.22
C LEU A 302 35.14 -3.77 -8.92
N ALA A 303 34.82 -4.65 -7.98
CA ALA A 303 33.45 -4.83 -7.52
C ALA A 303 33.05 -3.64 -6.63
N ILE A 304 31.95 -2.98 -6.98
CA ILE A 304 31.24 -2.06 -6.08
C ILE A 304 30.21 -2.91 -5.34
N ASP A 305 30.36 -3.00 -4.02
CA ASP A 305 29.43 -3.67 -3.10
C ASP A 305 29.25 -2.86 -1.80
N HIS A 306 28.60 -3.45 -0.80
CA HIS A 306 28.29 -2.81 0.48
C HIS A 306 29.51 -2.23 1.21
N SER A 307 30.73 -2.70 0.90
CA SER A 307 31.96 -2.20 1.51
C SER A 307 32.11 -0.69 1.35
N ILE A 308 31.59 -0.08 0.27
CA ILE A 308 31.71 1.38 0.07
C ILE A 308 30.97 2.19 1.15
N LEU A 309 29.89 1.62 1.72
CA LEU A 309 29.08 2.26 2.77
C LEU A 309 29.69 2.01 4.16
N VAL A 310 30.39 0.88 4.32
CA VAL A 310 31.14 0.57 5.54
C VAL A 310 32.42 1.42 5.61
N ASP A 311 33.19 1.48 4.52
CA ASP A 311 34.43 2.26 4.40
C ASP A 311 34.18 3.78 4.59
N SER A 312 32.96 4.24 4.28
CA SER A 312 32.53 5.64 4.49
C SER A 312 31.87 5.88 5.85
N HIS A 313 31.85 4.88 6.74
CA HIS A 313 31.24 4.95 8.07
C HIS A 313 29.77 5.39 8.03
N GLN A 314 28.97 4.80 7.15
CA GLN A 314 27.53 5.09 7.03
C GLN A 314 26.63 4.01 7.63
N ILE A 315 27.15 2.80 7.82
CA ILE A 315 26.39 1.67 8.34
C ILE A 315 26.55 1.57 9.85
N ARG A 316 25.44 1.51 10.58
CA ARG A 316 25.40 1.15 12.01
C ARG A 316 25.11 -0.33 12.21
N LYS A 317 24.18 -0.90 11.43
CA LYS A 317 23.75 -2.30 11.55
C LYS A 317 23.54 -2.92 10.18
N ALA A 318 23.86 -4.21 10.03
CA ALA A 318 23.41 -5.02 8.90
C ALA A 318 22.48 -6.14 9.36
N ILE A 319 21.42 -6.38 8.58
CA ILE A 319 20.58 -7.59 8.64
C ILE A 319 20.87 -8.35 7.35
N ALA A 320 21.57 -9.47 7.44
CA ALA A 320 22.08 -10.17 6.27
C ALA A 320 22.15 -11.69 6.42
N SER A 321 22.12 -12.37 5.27
CA SER A 321 22.19 -13.83 5.20
C SER A 321 23.59 -14.38 5.02
N TYR A 322 24.42 -13.65 4.27
CA TYR A 322 25.80 -14.01 3.98
C TYR A 322 26.74 -12.81 4.20
N PRO A 323 26.94 -12.40 5.47
CA PRO A 323 27.70 -11.19 5.81
C PRO A 323 29.21 -11.37 5.85
N VAL A 324 29.72 -12.60 5.93
CA VAL A 324 31.14 -12.90 6.18
C VAL A 324 31.80 -13.56 4.98
N SER A 325 33.08 -13.27 4.78
CA SER A 325 33.92 -13.89 3.76
C SER A 325 34.05 -15.40 4.01
N PRO A 326 33.99 -16.24 2.96
CA PRO A 326 34.33 -17.65 3.09
C PRO A 326 35.84 -17.88 3.31
N SER A 327 36.66 -16.83 3.25
CA SER A 327 38.11 -16.89 3.37
C SER A 327 38.58 -16.12 4.61
N ALA A 328 38.99 -16.84 5.66
CA ALA A 328 39.46 -16.24 6.90
C ALA A 328 40.69 -15.33 6.74
N VAL A 329 41.49 -15.53 5.68
CA VAL A 329 42.69 -14.72 5.38
C VAL A 329 42.38 -13.47 4.55
N ARG A 330 41.13 -13.32 4.08
CA ARG A 330 40.67 -12.15 3.34
C ARG A 330 39.32 -11.70 3.92
N PRO A 331 39.33 -11.01 5.07
CA PRO A 331 38.10 -10.46 5.63
C PRO A 331 37.58 -9.31 4.76
N SER A 332 36.27 -9.15 4.72
CA SER A 332 35.59 -7.98 4.14
C SER A 332 35.72 -6.75 5.03
N ALA A 333 35.42 -5.56 4.48
CA ALA A 333 35.37 -4.32 5.25
C ALA A 333 34.39 -4.42 6.43
N PHE A 334 33.24 -5.08 6.21
CA PHE A 334 32.23 -5.29 7.23
C PHE A 334 32.70 -6.19 8.37
N GLU A 335 33.38 -7.31 8.07
CA GLU A 335 33.95 -8.18 9.11
C GLU A 335 34.96 -7.42 9.98
N LEU A 336 35.81 -6.60 9.35
CA LEU A 336 36.79 -5.81 10.07
C LEU A 336 36.11 -4.73 10.94
N ALA A 337 35.04 -4.09 10.45
CA ALA A 337 34.26 -3.12 11.21
C ALA A 337 33.53 -3.79 12.40
N LEU A 338 32.96 -4.98 12.19
CA LEU A 338 32.30 -5.77 13.23
C LEU A 338 33.29 -6.17 14.34
N GLN A 339 34.50 -6.61 13.97
CA GLN A 339 35.58 -6.93 14.92
C GLN A 339 36.04 -5.72 15.74
N ARG A 340 35.96 -4.51 15.16
CA ARG A 340 36.25 -3.24 15.85
C ARG A 340 35.07 -2.73 16.68
N GLY A 341 33.90 -3.36 16.60
CA GLY A 341 32.67 -2.89 17.28
C GLY A 341 32.08 -1.63 16.67
N GLU A 342 32.36 -1.35 15.39
CA GLU A 342 31.84 -0.17 14.67
C GLU A 342 30.46 -0.41 14.05
N VAL A 343 30.09 -1.69 13.83
CA VAL A 343 28.82 -2.09 13.23
C VAL A 343 28.22 -3.28 13.97
N ASP A 344 26.89 -3.35 14.00
CA ASP A 344 26.12 -4.49 14.51
C ASP A 344 25.69 -5.44 13.36
N LEU A 345 25.45 -6.71 13.70
CA LEU A 345 25.01 -7.73 12.75
C LEU A 345 23.85 -8.56 13.30
N GLU A 346 22.80 -8.70 12.50
CA GLU A 346 21.76 -9.72 12.64
C GLU A 346 21.86 -10.71 11.48
N VAL A 347 22.14 -11.97 11.79
CA VAL A 347 22.23 -13.03 10.78
C VAL A 347 20.87 -13.69 10.59
N VAL A 348 20.38 -13.72 9.34
CA VAL A 348 19.06 -14.28 9.00
C VAL A 348 19.20 -15.28 7.86
N PRO A 349 18.69 -16.52 7.95
CA PRO A 349 18.69 -17.46 6.83
C PRO A 349 18.09 -16.83 5.57
N GLN A 350 18.66 -17.08 4.38
CA GLN A 350 18.27 -16.40 3.15
C GLN A 350 16.77 -16.51 2.80
N GLY A 351 16.20 -17.71 2.92
CA GLY A 351 14.76 -17.90 2.70
C GLY A 351 13.91 -17.17 3.74
N THR A 352 14.36 -17.14 5.00
CA THR A 352 13.71 -16.38 6.07
C THR A 352 13.82 -14.88 5.84
N LEU A 353 14.96 -14.36 5.37
CA LEU A 353 15.15 -12.95 5.04
C LEU A 353 14.15 -12.52 3.95
N ALA A 354 14.06 -13.29 2.86
CA ALA A 354 13.11 -13.03 1.79
C ALA A 354 11.65 -13.04 2.29
N GLU A 355 11.29 -14.02 3.12
CA GLU A 355 9.94 -14.12 3.68
C GLU A 355 9.63 -13.01 4.67
N ARG A 356 10.61 -12.55 5.48
CA ARG A 356 10.45 -11.38 6.36
C ARG A 356 10.20 -10.10 5.56
N ILE A 357 10.91 -9.90 4.45
CA ILE A 357 10.69 -8.76 3.54
C ILE A 357 9.29 -8.86 2.92
N ARG A 358 8.92 -10.03 2.38
CA ARG A 358 7.59 -10.27 1.79
C ARG A 358 6.48 -10.03 2.81
N ALA A 359 6.62 -10.55 4.04
CA ALA A 359 5.67 -10.37 5.12
C ALA A 359 5.50 -8.89 5.47
N GLY A 360 6.60 -8.14 5.59
CA GLY A 360 6.58 -6.71 5.89
C GLY A 360 5.90 -5.89 4.79
N GLY A 361 6.24 -6.17 3.53
CA GLY A 361 5.55 -5.58 2.38
C GLY A 361 4.06 -5.91 2.36
N ALA A 362 3.68 -7.12 2.73
CA ALA A 362 2.30 -7.61 2.69
C ALA A 362 1.48 -7.30 3.96
N GLY A 363 2.00 -6.55 4.93
CA GLY A 363 1.28 -6.24 6.18
C GLY A 363 1.07 -7.45 7.11
N VAL A 364 1.88 -8.50 6.97
CA VAL A 364 1.92 -9.63 7.91
C VAL A 364 2.97 -9.30 8.97
N ALA A 365 2.58 -9.24 10.24
CA ALA A 365 3.47 -8.79 11.31
C ALA A 365 4.61 -9.79 11.63
N ALA A 366 4.29 -11.09 11.60
CA ALA A 366 5.24 -12.17 11.88
C ALA A 366 4.73 -13.49 11.30
N PHE A 367 5.62 -14.48 11.17
CA PHE A 367 5.28 -15.82 10.72
C PHE A 367 6.14 -16.86 11.42
N PHE A 368 5.59 -18.07 11.59
CA PHE A 368 6.32 -19.23 12.08
C PHE A 368 7.00 -19.96 10.92
N THR A 369 8.29 -20.26 11.07
CA THR A 369 9.08 -21.01 10.07
C THR A 369 9.90 -22.12 10.73
N PRO A 370 10.09 -23.28 10.09
CA PRO A 370 10.96 -24.32 10.65
C PRO A 370 12.45 -24.01 10.43
N THR A 371 12.78 -22.98 9.65
CA THR A 371 14.15 -22.66 9.25
C THR A 371 14.97 -22.17 10.44
N GLY A 372 16.06 -22.87 10.76
CA GLY A 372 17.00 -22.51 11.84
C GLY A 372 16.71 -23.17 13.19
N VAL A 373 15.56 -23.83 13.36
CA VAL A 373 15.23 -24.56 14.59
C VAL A 373 16.35 -25.55 14.95
N GLY A 374 16.76 -25.54 16.23
CA GLY A 374 17.86 -26.36 16.73
C GLY A 374 19.26 -25.81 16.43
N THR A 375 19.37 -24.55 15.99
CA THR A 375 20.65 -23.85 15.76
C THR A 375 20.74 -22.59 16.61
N LEU A 376 21.93 -21.98 16.65
CA LEU A 376 22.15 -20.71 17.36
C LEU A 376 21.26 -19.56 16.84
N LEU A 377 20.75 -19.64 15.60
CA LEU A 377 19.92 -18.59 14.98
C LEU A 377 18.53 -18.44 15.63
N THR A 378 18.13 -19.40 16.46
CA THR A 378 16.83 -19.39 17.16
C THR A 378 16.97 -19.15 18.66
N GLU A 379 18.17 -18.94 19.18
CA GLU A 379 18.37 -18.62 20.59
C GLU A 379 17.65 -17.32 20.97
N GLY A 380 16.85 -17.37 22.05
CA GLY A 380 16.07 -16.24 22.53
C GLY A 380 14.84 -15.87 21.70
N LYS A 381 14.53 -16.62 20.63
CA LYS A 381 13.31 -16.43 19.84
C LYS A 381 12.17 -17.30 20.35
N GLU A 382 10.94 -16.84 20.14
CA GLU A 382 9.74 -17.62 20.44
C GLU A 382 9.64 -18.84 19.51
N THR A 383 9.32 -20.01 20.08
CA THR A 383 9.07 -21.23 19.31
C THR A 383 7.70 -21.81 19.62
N GLN A 384 7.12 -22.51 18.64
CA GLN A 384 5.84 -23.19 18.76
C GLN A 384 5.85 -24.52 18.01
N VAL A 385 5.19 -25.53 18.57
CA VAL A 385 4.95 -26.80 17.88
C VAL A 385 3.62 -26.72 17.12
N ILE A 386 3.68 -26.84 15.80
CA ILE A 386 2.52 -26.81 14.89
C ILE A 386 2.49 -28.12 14.10
N GLY A 387 1.41 -28.89 14.22
CA GLY A 387 1.29 -30.18 13.53
C GLY A 387 2.40 -31.19 13.89
N GLY A 388 2.94 -31.13 15.12
CA GLY A 388 4.01 -32.02 15.59
C GLY A 388 5.43 -31.64 15.16
N LYS A 389 5.61 -30.52 14.46
CA LYS A 389 6.92 -29.97 14.09
C LYS A 389 7.15 -28.65 14.81
N GLU A 390 8.37 -28.41 15.27
CA GLU A 390 8.76 -27.14 15.90
C GLU A 390 9.05 -26.06 14.85
N TYR A 391 8.60 -24.84 15.13
CA TYR A 391 8.77 -23.63 14.33
C TYR A 391 9.28 -22.50 15.22
N VAL A 392 10.01 -21.57 14.64
CA VAL A 392 10.44 -20.31 15.27
C VAL A 392 9.67 -19.13 14.70
N LEU A 393 9.29 -18.18 15.55
CA LEU A 393 8.65 -16.93 15.14
C LEU A 393 9.68 -15.95 14.57
N GLU A 394 9.44 -15.47 13.35
CA GLU A 394 10.24 -14.43 12.69
C GLU A 394 9.38 -13.20 12.44
N GLN A 395 9.89 -12.03 12.82
CA GLN A 395 9.21 -10.76 12.63
C GLN A 395 9.42 -10.24 11.20
N ALA A 396 8.38 -9.64 10.64
CA ALA A 396 8.48 -9.00 9.34
C ALA A 396 9.53 -7.89 9.29
N LEU A 397 10.09 -7.66 8.10
CA LEU A 397 11.08 -6.62 7.83
C LEU A 397 10.49 -5.58 6.88
N ARG A 398 10.60 -4.32 7.28
CA ARG A 398 10.32 -3.14 6.45
C ARG A 398 11.59 -2.30 6.36
N ALA A 399 11.66 -1.48 5.31
CA ALA A 399 12.70 -0.49 5.12
C ALA A 399 12.06 0.82 4.68
N ASP A 400 12.73 1.92 5.01
CA ASP A 400 12.32 3.26 4.60
C ASP A 400 12.62 3.47 3.11
N PHE A 401 13.75 2.92 2.64
CA PHE A 401 14.18 2.99 1.24
C PHE A 401 14.57 1.62 0.71
N CYS A 402 14.32 1.39 -0.58
CA CYS A 402 14.84 0.22 -1.30
C CYS A 402 15.61 0.69 -2.54
N LEU A 403 16.88 0.32 -2.63
CA LEU A 403 17.70 0.54 -3.80
C LEU A 403 17.64 -0.71 -4.67
N ILE A 404 17.09 -0.56 -5.88
CA ILE A 404 16.87 -1.65 -6.82
C ILE A 404 17.48 -1.34 -8.19
N ARG A 405 17.83 -2.40 -8.93
CA ARG A 405 18.33 -2.27 -10.30
C ARG A 405 17.45 -3.05 -11.27
N GLY A 406 16.71 -2.32 -12.09
CA GLY A 406 15.99 -2.86 -13.23
C GLY A 406 16.81 -2.93 -14.52
N HIS A 407 16.28 -3.66 -15.51
CA HIS A 407 16.68 -3.53 -16.91
C HIS A 407 16.08 -2.27 -17.54
N LYS A 408 14.81 -1.98 -17.23
CA LYS A 408 14.07 -0.78 -17.65
C LYS A 408 13.18 -0.30 -16.52
N ALA A 409 12.90 1.00 -16.51
CA ALA A 409 11.85 1.59 -15.70
C ALA A 409 11.05 2.61 -16.51
N ASP A 410 9.79 2.84 -16.12
CA ASP A 410 8.96 3.90 -16.68
C ASP A 410 8.82 5.11 -15.73
N THR A 411 8.04 6.12 -16.12
CA THR A 411 7.84 7.34 -15.33
C THR A 411 7.00 7.13 -14.07
N LEU A 412 6.24 6.03 -13.97
CA LEU A 412 5.46 5.71 -12.77
C LEU A 412 6.30 4.94 -11.74
N GLY A 413 7.47 4.46 -12.14
CA GLY A 413 8.39 3.68 -11.33
C GLY A 413 8.21 2.17 -11.47
N ASN A 414 7.50 1.68 -12.48
CA ASN A 414 7.46 0.25 -12.76
C ASN A 414 8.85 -0.20 -13.21
N VAL A 415 9.28 -1.35 -12.69
CA VAL A 415 10.61 -1.90 -12.99
C VAL A 415 10.49 -3.24 -13.68
N VAL A 416 11.13 -3.36 -14.85
CA VAL A 416 11.26 -4.62 -15.59
C VAL A 416 12.63 -5.19 -15.33
N TYR A 417 12.69 -6.42 -14.84
CA TYR A 417 13.93 -7.17 -14.65
C TYR A 417 14.27 -8.00 -15.90
N LYS A 418 15.56 -8.26 -16.11
CA LYS A 418 16.06 -9.19 -17.13
C LYS A 418 17.07 -10.10 -16.47
N GLY A 419 16.77 -11.40 -16.45
CA GLY A 419 17.66 -12.45 -15.93
C GLY A 419 18.87 -12.69 -16.81
#